data_AF-A0A7V6CD59-F1
#
_entry.id   AF-A0A7V6CD59-F1
#
_cell.length_a   1.000
_cell.length_b   1.000
_cell.length_c   1.000
_cell.angle_alpha   90.00
_cell.angle_beta   90.00
_cell.angle_gamma   90.00
#
_symmetry.space_group_name_H-M   'P 1'
#
loop_
_entity.id
_entity.type
_entity.pdbx_description
1 polymer ?
#
loop_
_entity_poly.entity_id
_entity_poly.type
_entity_poly.pdbx_seq_one_letter_code
_entity_poly.pdbx_strand_id
1 'polypeptide(L)'
;MTLPEYTNTTSSSRRTARWLAVAVIALLIGVPAPLLATSDAPPVLQTTPRQRDVAHLVTRFAERAHYSRIRVDDALSARILDNYLKALDPGKQYFLESDIVYFSRYRNQLDDALRAGQLSPVFDIFRLYRLRAQQNIEYALTLLETQPDF
;
A
#
# COMPACT_ATOMS: atom_id res chain seq x y z
N MET A 1 34.03 79.78 9.62
CA MET A 1 34.90 78.77 10.27
C MET A 1 34.21 78.40 11.58
N THR A 2 34.28 77.12 11.98
CA THR A 2 33.48 76.41 13.02
C THR A 2 32.05 75.98 12.62
N LEU A 3 31.84 74.65 12.65
CA LEU A 3 30.61 73.92 13.00
C LEU A 3 30.60 73.78 14.54
N PRO A 4 29.49 73.53 15.28
CA PRO A 4 28.44 72.50 15.04
C PRO A 4 27.00 73.07 15.30
N GLU A 5 25.90 72.35 15.60
CA GLU A 5 25.64 70.92 15.90
C GLU A 5 24.20 70.47 15.50
N TYR A 6 23.76 69.31 15.99
CA TYR A 6 22.49 68.62 15.71
C TYR A 6 21.29 69.13 16.52
N THR A 7 20.09 69.07 15.94
CA THR A 7 18.87 68.74 16.71
C THR A 7 17.94 67.76 15.97
N ASN A 8 17.37 66.86 16.79
CA ASN A 8 16.37 65.80 16.59
C ASN A 8 15.19 66.17 15.65
N THR A 9 14.44 65.26 15.00
CA THR A 9 13.68 64.10 15.52
C THR A 9 13.39 63.10 14.35
N THR A 10 13.02 61.82 14.51
CA THR A 10 11.78 61.30 15.10
C THR A 10 11.89 59.81 15.51
N SER A 11 11.15 59.43 16.56
CA SER A 11 11.03 58.06 17.06
C SER A 11 9.80 57.36 16.46
N SER A 12 9.93 56.10 15.97
CA SER A 12 8.78 55.16 15.90
C SER A 12 9.09 53.66 15.59
N SER A 13 10.30 53.26 15.18
CA SER A 13 10.55 51.89 14.64
C SER A 13 10.43 50.72 15.65
N ARG A 14 10.29 50.99 16.95
CA ARG A 14 10.27 49.95 18.00
C ARG A 14 9.02 49.06 18.02
N ARG A 15 7.96 49.40 17.28
CA ARG A 15 6.74 48.57 17.20
C ARG A 15 6.84 47.54 16.06
N THR A 16 7.18 47.97 14.85
CA THR A 16 7.28 47.11 13.67
C THR A 16 8.35 46.01 13.81
N ALA A 17 9.49 46.33 14.43
CA ALA A 17 10.54 45.34 14.72
C ALA A 17 10.07 44.20 15.65
N ARG A 18 9.15 44.48 16.60
CA ARG A 18 8.61 43.46 17.52
C ARG A 18 7.62 42.52 16.81
N TRP A 19 6.79 43.05 15.91
CA TRP A 19 5.89 42.24 15.08
C TRP A 19 6.65 41.36 14.08
N LEU A 20 7.72 41.87 13.46
CA LEU A 20 8.58 41.07 12.58
C LEU A 20 9.31 39.95 13.33
N ALA A 21 9.84 40.22 14.53
CA ALA A 21 10.47 39.18 15.36
C ALA A 21 9.48 38.06 15.77
N VAL A 22 8.24 38.41 16.11
CA VAL A 22 7.19 37.41 16.42
C VAL A 22 6.83 36.57 15.19
N ALA A 23 6.75 37.18 14.00
CA ALA A 23 6.48 36.45 12.76
C ALA A 23 7.58 35.43 12.39
N VAL A 24 8.85 35.78 12.61
CA VAL A 24 9.98 34.87 12.35
C VAL A 24 10.03 33.71 13.35
N ILE A 25 9.69 33.94 14.62
CA ILE A 25 9.62 32.86 15.63
C ILE A 25 8.42 31.93 15.37
N ALA A 26 7.27 32.46 14.95
CA ALA A 26 6.11 31.64 14.58
C ALA A 26 6.40 30.70 13.38
N LEU A 27 7.23 31.13 12.43
CA LEU A 27 7.64 30.32 11.28
C LEU A 27 8.58 29.16 11.66
N LEU A 28 9.26 29.25 12.81
CA LEU A 28 10.19 28.23 13.32
C LEU A 28 9.52 27.12 14.16
N ILE A 29 8.26 27.31 14.56
CA ILE A 29 7.48 26.35 15.37
C ILE A 29 6.37 25.67 14.54
N GLY A 30 6.02 26.25 13.39
CA GLY A 30 4.90 25.84 12.53
C GLY A 30 5.17 24.74 11.51
N VAL A 31 6.20 23.89 11.67
CA VAL A 31 6.29 22.65 10.89
C VAL A 31 5.53 21.57 11.65
N PRO A 32 4.30 21.18 11.24
CA PRO A 32 3.74 19.93 11.71
C PRO A 32 4.67 18.84 11.18
N ALA A 33 5.48 18.28 12.08
CA ALA A 33 6.16 17.03 11.78
C ALA A 33 5.07 16.07 11.31
N PRO A 34 5.16 15.47 10.10
CA PRO A 34 4.31 14.35 9.80
C PRO A 34 4.64 13.32 10.87
N LEU A 35 3.71 13.13 11.81
CA LEU A 35 3.77 12.04 12.77
C LEU A 35 4.05 10.81 11.92
N LEU A 36 5.22 10.19 12.14
CA LEU A 36 5.65 9.04 11.34
C LEU A 36 4.73 7.88 11.70
N ALA A 37 3.55 7.88 11.09
CA ALA A 37 2.69 6.74 10.96
C ALA A 37 3.47 5.77 10.07
N THR A 38 4.36 5.00 10.73
CA THR A 38 4.83 3.73 10.24
C THR A 38 3.59 2.88 10.03
N SER A 39 3.07 2.93 8.80
CA SER A 39 2.00 2.05 8.36
C SER A 39 2.57 0.65 8.46
N ASP A 40 2.20 -0.08 9.51
CA ASP A 40 2.54 -1.49 9.64
C ASP A 40 1.96 -2.29 8.46
N ALA A 41 0.90 -1.82 7.79
CA ALA A 41 0.42 -2.48 6.58
C ALA A 41 1.54 -2.65 5.53
N PRO A 42 1.76 -3.88 5.01
CA PRO A 42 2.93 -4.21 4.20
C PRO A 42 2.93 -3.44 2.87
N PRO A 43 4.11 -3.07 2.32
CA PRO A 43 4.20 -2.18 1.17
C PRO A 43 3.46 -2.74 -0.05
N VAL A 44 2.70 -1.86 -0.70
CA VAL A 44 1.83 -2.17 -1.83
C VAL A 44 2.67 -2.61 -3.03
N LEU A 45 2.55 -3.88 -3.41
CA LEU A 45 3.15 -4.38 -4.64
C LEU A 45 2.38 -3.90 -5.86
N GLN A 46 3.11 -3.53 -6.91
CA GLN A 46 2.57 -3.03 -8.16
C GLN A 46 3.00 -3.91 -9.33
N THR A 47 2.14 -4.00 -10.34
CA THR A 47 2.40 -4.83 -11.54
C THR A 47 3.46 -4.15 -12.42
N THR A 48 4.59 -4.82 -12.64
CA THR A 48 5.60 -4.34 -13.61
C THR A 48 5.15 -4.64 -15.05
N PRO A 49 5.54 -3.83 -16.06
CA PRO A 49 5.19 -4.10 -17.46
C PRO A 49 5.56 -5.52 -17.90
N ARG A 50 6.79 -5.96 -17.57
CA ARG A 50 7.30 -7.31 -17.86
C ARG A 50 6.42 -8.43 -17.31
N GLN A 51 5.81 -8.26 -16.13
CA GLN A 51 4.89 -9.26 -15.58
C GLN A 51 3.59 -9.35 -16.38
N ARG A 52 3.09 -8.23 -16.93
CA ARG A 52 1.92 -8.22 -17.83
C ARG A 52 2.22 -8.94 -19.15
N ASP A 53 3.38 -8.66 -19.74
CA ASP A 53 3.85 -9.32 -20.97
C ASP A 53 4.00 -10.84 -20.77
N VAL A 54 4.57 -11.25 -19.64
CA VAL A 54 4.68 -12.68 -19.26
C VAL A 54 3.31 -13.30 -19.07
N ALA A 55 2.36 -12.62 -18.41
CA ALA A 55 1.00 -13.13 -18.23
C ALA A 55 0.29 -13.34 -19.58
N HIS A 56 0.37 -12.38 -20.50
CA HIS A 56 -0.15 -12.53 -21.87
C HIS A 56 0.48 -13.73 -22.59
N LEU A 57 1.81 -13.88 -22.50
CA LEU A 57 2.54 -14.96 -23.19
C LEU A 57 2.17 -16.34 -22.63
N VAL A 58 2.14 -16.48 -21.30
CA VAL A 58 1.76 -17.72 -20.61
C VAL A 58 0.32 -18.11 -20.94
N THR A 59 -0.62 -17.14 -20.93
CA THR A 59 -2.03 -17.40 -21.29
C THR A 59 -2.17 -17.89 -22.73
N ARG A 60 -1.53 -17.20 -23.69
CA ARG A 60 -1.52 -17.63 -25.11
C ARG A 60 -0.85 -18.99 -25.32
N PHE A 61 0.18 -19.30 -24.55
CA PHE A 61 0.85 -20.60 -24.60
C PHE A 61 -0.04 -21.71 -24.04
N ALA A 62 -0.71 -21.48 -22.91
CA ALA A 62 -1.65 -22.42 -22.30
C ALA A 62 -2.82 -22.75 -23.25
N GLU A 63 -3.38 -21.74 -23.94
CA GLU A 63 -4.47 -21.94 -24.92
C GLU A 63 -4.03 -22.73 -26.17
N ARG A 64 -2.82 -22.45 -26.70
CA ARG A 64 -2.42 -22.90 -28.05
C ARG A 64 -1.46 -24.07 -28.07
N ALA A 65 -0.57 -24.20 -27.09
CA ALA A 65 0.48 -25.20 -27.05
C ALA A 65 0.16 -26.38 -26.11
N HIS A 66 -0.79 -26.23 -25.19
CA HIS A 66 -1.16 -27.33 -24.29
C HIS A 66 -1.91 -28.44 -25.04
N TYR A 67 -1.48 -29.69 -24.88
CA TYR A 67 -1.99 -30.84 -25.64
C TYR A 67 -3.52 -31.01 -25.55
N SER A 68 -4.10 -30.78 -24.37
CA SER A 68 -5.55 -30.86 -24.15
C SER A 68 -6.36 -29.65 -24.64
N ARG A 69 -5.73 -28.67 -25.31
CA ARG A 69 -6.36 -27.47 -25.91
C ARG A 69 -7.35 -26.77 -24.97
N ILE A 70 -6.90 -26.51 -23.74
CA ILE A 70 -7.73 -25.90 -22.71
C ILE A 70 -8.10 -24.49 -23.14
N ARG A 71 -9.39 -24.19 -23.17
CA ARG A 71 -9.87 -22.81 -23.29
C ARG A 71 -9.73 -22.15 -21.93
N VAL A 72 -9.17 -20.96 -21.89
CA VAL A 72 -9.24 -20.13 -20.69
C VAL A 72 -10.63 -19.50 -20.72
N ASP A 73 -11.48 -19.86 -19.76
CA ASP A 73 -12.89 -19.46 -19.67
C ASP A 73 -13.31 -19.31 -18.20
N ASP A 74 -14.54 -18.90 -17.90
CA ASP A 74 -15.10 -18.78 -16.55
C ASP A 74 -14.84 -20.03 -15.68
N ALA A 75 -14.95 -21.23 -16.27
CA ALA A 75 -14.78 -22.50 -15.56
C ALA A 75 -13.31 -22.75 -15.18
N LEU A 76 -12.37 -22.37 -16.04
CA LEU A 76 -10.95 -22.37 -15.71
C LEU A 76 -10.59 -21.23 -14.75
N SER A 77 -11.15 -20.03 -14.93
CA SER A 77 -10.99 -18.86 -14.05
C SER A 77 -11.34 -19.20 -12.61
N ALA A 78 -12.48 -19.86 -12.39
CA ALA A 78 -12.91 -20.31 -11.07
C ALA A 78 -11.90 -21.29 -10.44
N ARG A 79 -11.40 -22.26 -11.22
CA ARG A 79 -10.37 -23.22 -10.76
C ARG A 79 -9.03 -22.55 -10.48
N ILE A 80 -8.65 -21.54 -11.26
CA ILE A 80 -7.44 -20.74 -11.02
C ILE A 80 -7.56 -20.00 -9.69
N LEU A 81 -8.71 -19.35 -9.42
CA LEU A 81 -8.95 -18.69 -8.14
C LEU A 81 -8.86 -19.67 -6.96
N ASP A 82 -9.59 -20.78 -7.04
CA ASP A 82 -9.62 -21.80 -5.97
C ASP A 82 -8.21 -22.36 -5.68
N ASN A 83 -7.46 -22.69 -6.74
CA ASN A 83 -6.08 -23.17 -6.62
C ASN A 83 -5.12 -22.10 -6.08
N TYR A 84 -5.30 -20.84 -6.47
CA TYR A 84 -4.45 -19.74 -6.01
C TYR A 84 -4.66 -19.43 -4.53
N LEU A 85 -5.92 -19.36 -4.07
CA LEU A 85 -6.25 -19.20 -2.66
C LEU A 85 -5.72 -20.37 -1.82
N LYS A 86 -5.87 -21.61 -2.31
CA LYS A 86 -5.30 -22.80 -1.67
C LYS A 86 -3.76 -22.82 -1.64
N ALA A 87 -3.10 -22.26 -2.64
CA ALA A 87 -1.65 -22.16 -2.67
C ALA A 87 -1.09 -21.08 -1.72
N LEU A 88 -1.85 -20.01 -1.48
CA LEU A 88 -1.50 -18.97 -0.50
C LEU A 88 -1.76 -19.43 0.93
N ASP A 89 -2.93 -20.04 1.20
CA ASP A 89 -3.34 -20.44 2.54
C ASP A 89 -3.88 -21.89 2.56
N PRO A 90 -2.99 -22.90 2.45
CA PRO A 90 -3.40 -24.31 2.47
C PRO A 90 -3.93 -24.75 3.84
N GLY A 91 -3.50 -24.08 4.91
CA GLY A 91 -3.92 -24.35 6.29
C GLY A 91 -5.21 -23.62 6.71
N LYS A 92 -5.69 -22.66 5.91
CA LYS A 92 -6.80 -21.75 6.25
C LYS A 92 -6.57 -20.97 7.55
N GLN A 93 -5.33 -20.49 7.73
CA GLN A 93 -4.88 -19.79 8.94
C GLN A 93 -4.92 -18.26 8.81
N TYR A 94 -5.02 -17.73 7.59
CA TYR A 94 -4.85 -16.30 7.31
C TYR A 94 -6.11 -15.63 6.76
N PHE A 95 -6.81 -16.26 5.81
CA PHE A 95 -7.99 -15.65 5.20
C PHE A 95 -9.24 -15.78 6.07
N LEU A 96 -9.97 -14.68 6.23
CA LEU A 96 -11.31 -14.70 6.81
C LEU A 96 -12.37 -15.05 5.74
N GLU A 97 -13.53 -15.56 6.17
CA GLU A 97 -14.66 -15.84 5.27
C GLU A 97 -15.07 -14.59 4.47
N SER A 98 -15.04 -13.41 5.09
CA SER A 98 -15.26 -12.12 4.42
C SER A 98 -14.31 -11.86 3.25
N ASP A 99 -13.05 -12.31 3.37
CA ASP A 99 -12.03 -12.11 2.35
C ASP A 99 -12.30 -13.06 1.17
N ILE A 100 -12.67 -14.31 1.45
CA ILE A 100 -13.07 -15.30 0.43
C ILE A 100 -14.33 -14.83 -0.33
N VAL A 101 -15.33 -14.30 0.39
CA VAL A 101 -16.53 -13.70 -0.22
C VAL A 101 -16.14 -12.49 -1.09
N TYR A 102 -15.24 -11.62 -0.62
CA TYR A 102 -14.72 -10.49 -1.41
C TYR A 102 -14.01 -10.93 -2.69
N PHE A 103 -13.22 -12.01 -2.64
CA PHE A 103 -12.53 -12.56 -3.82
C PHE A 103 -13.48 -13.22 -4.84
N SER A 104 -14.70 -13.59 -4.45
CA SER A 104 -15.67 -14.22 -5.36
C SER A 104 -15.98 -13.35 -6.60
N ARG A 105 -15.85 -12.02 -6.50
CA ARG A 105 -15.99 -11.08 -7.64
C ARG A 105 -15.05 -11.39 -8.82
N TYR A 106 -13.90 -11.99 -8.54
CA TYR A 106 -12.89 -12.35 -9.55
C TYR A 106 -13.12 -13.72 -10.18
N ARG A 107 -14.06 -14.52 -9.66
CA ARG A 107 -14.23 -15.93 -10.01
C ARG A 107 -14.43 -16.18 -11.51
N ASN A 108 -15.10 -15.26 -12.20
CA ASN A 108 -15.35 -15.31 -13.65
C ASN A 108 -14.69 -14.11 -14.38
N GLN A 109 -13.58 -13.58 -13.85
CA GLN A 109 -12.89 -12.42 -14.42
C GLN A 109 -11.38 -12.64 -14.55
N LEU A 110 -10.81 -13.70 -13.97
CA LEU A 110 -9.37 -13.94 -14.04
C LEU A 110 -8.92 -14.36 -15.43
N ASP A 111 -9.75 -15.06 -16.21
CA ASP A 111 -9.43 -15.44 -17.58
C ASP A 111 -9.33 -14.22 -18.50
N ASP A 112 -10.29 -13.29 -18.44
CA ASP A 112 -10.22 -12.02 -19.15
C ASP A 112 -9.07 -11.15 -18.66
N ALA A 113 -8.87 -11.06 -17.33
CA ALA A 113 -7.76 -10.31 -16.75
C ALA A 113 -6.39 -10.87 -17.19
N LEU A 114 -6.23 -12.18 -17.25
CA LEU A 114 -5.01 -12.85 -17.72
C LEU A 114 -4.80 -12.64 -19.24
N ARG A 115 -5.86 -12.79 -20.06
CA ARG A 115 -5.82 -12.45 -21.49
C ARG A 115 -5.41 -11.00 -21.73
N ALA A 116 -5.88 -10.08 -20.89
CA ALA A 116 -5.60 -8.65 -20.93
C ALA A 116 -4.32 -8.22 -20.18
N GLY A 117 -3.57 -9.15 -19.58
CA GLY A 117 -2.34 -8.84 -18.82
C GLY A 117 -2.60 -8.01 -17.53
N GLN A 118 -3.86 -7.89 -17.12
CA GLN A 118 -4.31 -7.10 -15.98
C GLN A 118 -4.18 -7.90 -14.69
N LEU A 119 -2.97 -7.92 -14.11
CA LEU A 119 -2.69 -8.67 -12.88
C LEU A 119 -3.26 -8.05 -11.59
N SER A 120 -4.15 -7.05 -11.69
CA SER A 120 -4.77 -6.37 -10.53
C SER A 120 -5.47 -7.34 -9.56
N PRO A 121 -6.32 -8.30 -10.00
CA PRO A 121 -6.96 -9.26 -9.09
C PRO A 121 -5.96 -10.10 -8.29
N VAL A 122 -4.89 -10.57 -8.94
CA VAL A 122 -3.85 -11.42 -8.33
C VAL A 122 -3.09 -10.64 -7.26
N PHE A 123 -2.72 -9.39 -7.56
CA PHE A 123 -2.02 -8.51 -6.62
C PHE A 123 -2.91 -8.02 -5.47
N ASP A 124 -4.22 -7.90 -5.67
CA ASP A 124 -5.19 -7.55 -4.62
C ASP A 124 -5.34 -8.69 -3.60
N ILE A 125 -5.56 -9.92 -4.08
CA ILE A 125 -5.58 -11.13 -3.25
C ILE A 125 -4.27 -11.27 -2.46
N PHE A 126 -3.12 -11.13 -3.12
CA PHE A 126 -1.82 -11.28 -2.47
C PHE A 126 -1.50 -10.15 -1.47
N ARG A 127 -2.00 -8.94 -1.70
CA ARG A 127 -1.91 -7.83 -0.74
C ARG A 127 -2.69 -8.16 0.53
N LEU A 128 -3.94 -8.62 0.40
CA LEU A 128 -4.77 -8.99 1.54
C LEU A 128 -4.17 -10.18 2.30
N TYR A 129 -3.65 -11.19 1.60
CA TYR A 129 -2.89 -12.28 2.23
C TYR A 129 -1.71 -11.76 3.07
N ARG A 130 -0.88 -10.87 2.51
CA ARG A 130 0.27 -10.28 3.24
C ARG A 130 -0.17 -9.46 4.46
N LEU A 131 -1.27 -8.72 4.35
CA LEU A 131 -1.84 -7.97 5.47
C LEU A 131 -2.30 -8.91 6.60
N ARG A 132 -3.00 -10.00 6.26
CA ARG A 132 -3.43 -11.03 7.23
C ARG A 132 -2.25 -11.74 7.87
N ALA A 133 -1.23 -12.11 7.08
CA ALA A 133 -0.02 -12.75 7.58
C ALA A 133 0.71 -11.86 8.59
N GLN A 134 0.81 -10.56 8.30
CA GLN A 134 1.43 -9.61 9.21
C GLN A 134 0.62 -9.40 10.49
N GLN A 135 -0.71 -9.24 10.40
CA GLN A 135 -1.60 -9.15 11.57
C GLN A 135 -1.47 -10.37 12.50
N ASN A 136 -1.28 -11.58 11.94
CA ASN A 136 -1.04 -12.78 12.73
C ASN A 136 0.34 -12.77 13.42
N ILE A 137 1.38 -12.24 12.79
CA ILE A 137 2.71 -12.10 13.39
C ILE A 137 2.67 -11.08 14.54
N GLU A 138 2.05 -9.92 14.33
CA GLU A 138 1.86 -8.90 15.36
C GLU A 138 1.09 -9.45 16.56
N TYR A 139 -0.02 -10.15 16.32
CA TYR A 139 -0.77 -10.82 17.37
C TYR A 139 0.05 -11.89 18.11
N ALA A 140 0.80 -12.73 17.40
CA ALA A 140 1.67 -13.73 18.00
C ALA A 140 2.75 -13.10 18.89
N LEU A 141 3.32 -11.94 18.50
CA LEU A 141 4.26 -11.20 19.34
C LEU A 141 3.60 -10.71 20.63
N THR A 142 2.37 -10.18 20.59
CA THR A 142 1.66 -9.77 21.82
C THR A 142 1.38 -10.93 22.77
N LEU A 143 1.16 -12.14 22.25
CA LEU A 143 0.99 -13.33 23.09
C LEU A 143 2.29 -13.75 23.80
N LEU A 144 3.46 -13.53 23.20
CA LEU A 144 4.76 -13.85 23.82
C LEU A 144 5.10 -12.94 25.02
N GLU A 145 4.42 -11.81 25.18
CA GLU A 145 4.53 -10.95 26.37
C GLU A 145 3.80 -11.55 27.59
N THR A 146 2.89 -12.50 27.36
CA THR A 146 2.17 -13.22 28.42
C THR A 146 2.85 -14.55 28.73
N GLN A 147 2.90 -14.92 30.03
CA GLN A 147 3.48 -16.20 30.42
C GLN A 147 2.52 -17.34 30.01
N PRO A 148 2.97 -18.35 29.24
CA PRO A 148 2.12 -19.48 28.85
C PRO A 148 1.76 -20.38 30.05
N ASP A 149 0.53 -20.88 30.05
CA ASP A 149 0.01 -21.90 30.95
C ASP A 149 -0.19 -23.20 30.15
N PHE A 150 0.56 -24.25 30.50
CA PHE A 150 0.67 -25.53 29.78
C PHE A 150 0.74 -26.73 30.74
#